data_AF-A0A377VZA5-F1
#
_entry.id   AF-A0A377VZA5-F1
#
_cell.length_a   1.000
_cell.length_b   1.000
_cell.length_c   1.000
_cell.angle_alpha   90.00
_cell.angle_beta   90.00
_cell.angle_gamma   90.00
#
_symmetry.space_group_name_H-M   'P 1'
#
loop_
_entity.id
_entity.type
_entity.pdbx_description
1 polymer ?
#
loop_
_entity_poly.entity_id
_entity_poly.type
_entity_poly.pdbx_seq_one_letter_code
_entity_poly.pdbx_strand_id
1 'polypeptide(L)' 'MNETGLYIKMCLAGFGLAQLAENIVADHLQEGRLVEVLTDWQPPPVPVTLLYPHQRFLSPAVRAFAEWMSEVV' A
#
# COMPACT_ATOMS: atom_id res chain seq x y z
N MET A 1 16.94 4.13 2.37
CA MET A 1 16.77 2.72 2.73
C MET A 1 15.38 2.56 3.35
N ASN A 2 14.34 2.41 2.52
CA ASN A 2 13.01 1.98 2.97
C ASN A 2 12.76 0.64 2.27
N GLU A 3 13.28 -0.44 2.82
CA GLU A 3 13.06 -1.76 2.24
C GLU A 3 11.91 -2.43 2.99
N THR A 4 10.67 -2.17 2.57
CA THR A 4 9.47 -2.84 3.12
C THR A 4 9.63 -4.36 3.15
N GLY A 5 10.31 -4.91 2.14
CA GLY A 5 10.66 -6.33 2.08
C GLY A 5 11.57 -6.82 3.22
N LEU A 6 12.45 -5.97 3.77
CA LEU A 6 13.28 -6.33 4.92
C LEU A 6 12.43 -6.47 6.18
N TYR A 7 11.51 -5.55 6.43
CA TYR A 7 10.61 -5.62 7.59
C TYR A 7 9.75 -6.87 7.59
N ILE A 8 9.22 -7.25 6.41
CA ILE A 8 8.47 -8.50 6.24
C ILE A 8 9.32 -9.71 6.61
N LYS A 9 10.55 -9.80 6.07
CA LYS A 9 11.49 -10.89 6.38
C LYS A 9 11.80 -10.99 7.87
N MET A 10 11.97 -9.86 8.55
CA MET A 10 12.25 -9.83 9.99
C MET A 10 11.04 -10.30 10.82
N CYS A 11 9.83 -9.87 10.47
CA CYS A 11 8.61 -10.33 11.13
C CYS A 11 8.38 -11.83 10.91
N LEU A 12 8.57 -12.34 9.68
CA LEU A 12 8.48 -13.76 9.37
C LEU A 12 9.51 -14.60 10.13
N ALA A 13 10.67 -14.03 10.45
CA ALA A 13 11.70 -14.67 11.26
C ALA A 13 11.50 -14.48 12.78
N GLY A 14 10.41 -13.84 13.21
CA GLY A 14 10.06 -13.68 14.62
C GLY A 14 10.83 -12.58 15.36
N PHE A 15 11.45 -11.64 14.64
CA PHE A 15 12.23 -10.55 15.26
C PHE A 15 11.38 -9.37 15.79
N GLY A 16 10.05 -9.44 15.70
CA GLY A 16 9.16 -8.46 16.31
C GLY A 16 7.93 -8.12 15.46
N LEU A 17 7.39 -6.93 15.72
CA LEU A 17 6.19 -6.38 15.08
C LEU A 17 6.56 -5.27 14.10
N ALA A 18 5.79 -5.15 13.01
CA ALA A 18 5.91 -4.08 12.04
C ALA A 18 4.53 -3.60 11.60
N GLN A 19 4.43 -2.30 11.31
CA GLN A 19 3.25 -1.71 10.68
C GLN A 19 3.45 -1.72 9.17
N LEU A 20 2.63 -2.49 8.46
CA LEU A 20 2.75 -2.72 7.03
C LEU A 20 1.38 -2.54 6.38
N ALA A 21 1.36 -2.15 5.09
CA ALA A 21 0.11 -2.11 4.35
C ALA A 21 -0.39 -3.53 4.13
N GLU A 22 -1.66 -3.79 4.45
CA GLU A 22 -2.28 -5.11 4.43
C GLU A 22 -2.15 -5.78 3.04
N ASN A 23 -2.35 -5.01 1.97
CA ASN A 23 -2.24 -5.48 0.59
C ASN A 23 -0.85 -6.04 0.24
N ILE A 24 0.21 -5.65 0.95
CA ILE A 24 1.58 -6.16 0.72
C ILE A 24 1.80 -7.49 1.43
N VAL A 25 1.06 -7.78 2.50
CA VAL A 25 1.24 -8.97 3.36
C VAL A 25 0.03 -9.90 3.39
N ALA A 26 -0.99 -9.65 2.55
CA ALA A 26 -2.24 -10.39 2.51
C ALA A 26 -2.04 -11.92 2.44
N ASP A 27 -1.16 -12.39 1.56
CA ASP A 27 -0.84 -13.82 1.42
C ASP A 27 -0.26 -14.41 2.71
N HIS A 28 0.61 -13.65 3.39
CA HIS A 28 1.20 -14.09 4.65
C HIS A 28 0.19 -14.15 5.80
N LEU A 29 -0.78 -13.24 5.83
CA LEU A 29 -1.88 -13.25 6.78
C LEU A 29 -2.83 -14.42 6.51
N GLN A 30 -3.21 -14.63 5.24
CA GLN A 30 -4.10 -15.72 4.83
C GLN A 30 -3.52 -17.10 5.13
N GLU A 31 -2.21 -17.27 4.93
CA GLU A 31 -1.50 -18.52 5.25
C GLU A 31 -1.15 -18.67 6.74
N GLY A 32 -1.44 -17.67 7.58
CA GLY A 32 -1.12 -17.67 9.01
C GLY A 32 0.38 -17.57 9.32
N ARG A 33 1.21 -17.19 8.35
CA ARG A 33 2.64 -16.92 8.54
C ARG A 33 2.89 -15.61 9.27
N LEU A 34 1.99 -14.65 9.10
CA LEU A 34 1.88 -13.44 9.91
C LEU A 34 0.50 -13.44 10.57
N VAL A 35 0.41 -12.75 11.70
CA VAL A 35 -0.85 -12.56 12.44
C VAL A 35 -1.01 -11.08 12.71
N GLU A 36 -2.20 -10.56 12.44
CA GLU A 36 -2.55 -9.18 12.78
C GLU A 36 -2.65 -9.02 14.30
N VAL A 37 -2.07 -7.94 14.82
CA VAL A 37 -2.10 -7.59 16.24
C VAL A 37 -2.52 -6.14 16.39
N LEU A 38 -2.98 -5.76 17.59
CA LEU A 38 -3.41 -4.39 17.89
C LEU A 38 -4.54 -3.90 16.96
N THR A 39 -5.50 -4.77 16.62
CA THR A 39 -6.64 -4.48 15.74
C THR A 39 -7.48 -3.28 16.18
N ASP A 40 -7.46 -2.94 17.47
CA ASP A 40 -8.17 -1.80 18.04
C ASP A 40 -7.44 -0.45 17.81
N TRP A 41 -6.20 -0.49 17.30
CA TRP A 41 -5.29 0.66 17.17
C TRP A 41 -4.89 0.92 15.71
N GLN A 42 -5.87 0.86 14.80
CA GLN A 42 -5.61 1.07 13.38
C GLN A 42 -5.18 2.50 13.08
N PRO A 43 -4.12 2.70 12.27
CA PRO A 43 -3.75 4.02 11.79
C PRO A 43 -4.84 4.59 10.87
N PRO A 44 -4.93 5.92 10.73
CA PRO A 44 -5.77 6.52 9.70
C PRO A 44 -5.39 6.00 8.31
N PRO A 45 -6.36 5.75 7.41
CA PRO A 45 -6.08 5.37 6.03
C PRO A 45 -5.16 6.38 5.35
N VAL A 46 -4.19 5.90 4.59
CA VAL A 46 -3.28 6.74 3.80
C VAL A 46 -3.82 6.80 2.37
N PRO A 47 -4.42 7.92 1.94
CA PRO A 47 -4.98 8.01 0.59
C PRO A 47 -3.88 7.99 -0.46
N VAL A 48 -4.09 7.22 -1.52
CA VAL A 48 -3.25 7.24 -2.73
C VAL A 48 -3.79 8.31 -3.67
N THR A 49 -2.96 9.29 -4.01
CA THR A 49 -3.35 10.42 -4.85
C THR A 49 -2.57 10.41 -6.17
N LEU A 50 -3.28 10.51 -7.30
CA LEU A 50 -2.66 10.74 -8.60
C LEU A 50 -2.37 12.25 -8.77
N LEU A 51 -1.09 12.62 -8.69
CA LEU A 51 -0.65 14.01 -8.84
C LEU A 51 -0.17 14.29 -10.26
N TYR A 52 -0.72 15.33 -10.88
CA TYR A 52 -0.26 15.84 -12.17
C TYR A 52 -0.33 17.37 -12.22
N PRO A 53 0.54 18.04 -12.99
CA PRO A 53 0.53 19.49 -13.10
C PRO A 53 -0.79 19.99 -13.67
N HIS A 54 -1.37 21.01 -13.03
CA HIS A 54 -2.57 21.67 -13.55
C HIS A 54 -2.17 22.52 -14.77
N GLN A 55 -2.25 21.94 -15.97
CA GLN A 55 -2.02 22.64 -17.22
C GLN A 55 -3.36 22.90 -17.93
N ARG A 56 -3.50 24.08 -18.53
CA ARG A 56 -4.69 24.48 -19.29
C ARG A 56 -5.04 23.50 -20.43
N PHE A 57 -4.05 22.75 -20.92
CA PHE A 57 -4.22 21.65 -21.87
C PHE A 57 -3.51 20.40 -21.35
N LEU A 58 -4.18 19.65 -20.46
CA LEU A 58 -3.77 18.28 -20.14
C LEU A 58 -3.75 17.44 -21.42
N SER A 59 -2.68 16.68 -21.64
CA SER A 59 -2.61 15.81 -22.81
C SER A 59 -3.74 14.77 -22.74
N PRO A 60 -4.37 14.43 -23.88
CA PRO A 60 -5.41 13.39 -23.92
C PRO A 60 -4.95 12.06 -23.31
N ALA A 61 -3.66 11.72 -23.44
CA ALA A 61 -3.08 10.52 -22.85
C ALA A 61 -3.08 10.55 -21.30
N VAL A 62 -2.74 11.68 -20.68
CA VAL A 62 -2.77 11.80 -19.21
C VAL A 62 -4.20 11.74 -18.68
N ARG A 63 -5.16 12.35 -19.40
CA ARG A 63 -6.58 12.25 -19.07
C ARG A 63 -7.09 10.82 -19.15
N ALA A 64 -6.84 10.15 -20.28
CA ALA A 64 -7.24 8.76 -20.47
C ALA A 64 -6.63 7.84 -19.41
N PHE A 65 -5.36 8.06 -19.04
CA PHE A 65 -4.72 7.31 -17.96
C PHE A 65 -5.36 7.59 -16.60
N ALA A 66 -5.67 8.85 -16.28
CA ALA A 66 -6.31 9.22 -15.01
C ALA A 66 -7.74 8.65 -14.90
N GLU A 67 -8.51 8.71 -15.99
CA GLU A 67 -9.85 8.11 -16.08
C GLU A 67 -9.77 6.59 -15.92
N TRP A 68 -8.89 5.93 -16.66
CA TRP A 68 -8.66 4.49 -16.52
C TRP A 68 -8.25 4.09 -15.09
N MET A 69 -7.33 4.83 -14.47
CA MET A 69 -6.91 4.58 -13.08
C MET A 69 -8.06 4.75 -12.09
N SER A 70 -9.03 5.64 -12.35
CA SER A 70 -10.19 5.83 -11.48
C SER A 70 -11.21 4.69 -11.54
N GLU A 71 -11.17 3.85 -12.59
CA GLU A 71 -12.01 2.65 -12.72
C GLU A 71 -11.36 1.40 -12.11
N VAL A 72 -10.03 1.41 -11.98
CA VAL A 72 -9.23 0.25 -11.53
C VAL A 72 -9.00 0.24 -10.01
N VAL A 73 -9.09 1.40 -9.35
CA VAL A 73 -8.88 1.58 -7.90
C VAL A 73 -10.20 1.57 -7.15
#